data_AF-A0A348PSR9-F1
#
_entry.id   AF-A0A348PSR9-F1
#
_cell.length_a   1.000
_cell.length_b   1.000
_cell.length_c   1.000
_cell.angle_alpha   90.00
_cell.angle_beta   90.00
_cell.angle_gamma   90.00
#
_symmetry.space_group_name_H-M   'P 1'
#
loop_
_entity.id
_entity.type
_entity.pdbx_description
1 polymer ?
#
loop_
_entity_poly.entity_id
_entity_poly.type
_entity_poly.pdbx_seq_one_letter_code
_entity_poly.pdbx_strand_id
1 'polypeptide(L)' 'WKDGIIYFEDAVFEEVVEVLQRWYGKTIIVQNIEKAGQWQFSSEFNNETLENVMQNISYSKNFGFTIEGETVNITF' A
#
# COMPACT_ATOMS: atom_id res chain seq x y z
N TRP A 1 -10.11 13.75 -6.58
CA TRP A 1 -9.11 13.96 -5.52
C TRP A 1 -9.08 15.45 -5.22
N LYS A 2 -9.79 15.92 -4.18
CA LYS A 2 -9.94 17.37 -3.92
C LYS A 2 -9.17 17.84 -2.68
N ASP A 3 -8.82 16.93 -1.76
CA ASP A 3 -8.20 17.29 -0.47
C ASP A 3 -6.88 16.55 -0.17
N GLY A 4 -6.38 15.72 -1.09
CA GLY A 4 -5.09 15.02 -0.90
C GLY A 4 -5.12 13.87 0.11
N ILE A 5 -6.31 13.39 0.47
CA ILE A 5 -6.52 12.34 1.48
C ILE A 5 -6.75 10.99 0.81
N ILE A 6 -6.02 9.97 1.26
CA ILE A 6 -6.31 8.55 1.03
C ILE A 6 -6.94 8.01 2.32
N TYR A 7 -8.07 7.33 2.19
CA TYR A 7 -8.78 6.74 3.32
C TYR A 7 -9.08 5.27 3.02
N PHE A 8 -8.69 4.41 3.95
CA PHE A 8 -9.00 2.98 3.96
C PHE A 8 -9.84 2.66 5.18
N GLU A 9 -10.91 1.90 4.97
CA GLU A 9 -11.80 1.40 6.02
C GLU A 9 -12.06 -0.08 5.74
N ASP A 10 -11.56 -0.94 6.62
CA ASP A 10 -11.67 -2.40 6.52
C ASP A 10 -11.24 -2.96 5.16
N ALA A 11 -10.27 -2.30 4.52
CA ALA A 11 -9.92 -2.56 3.13
C ALA A 11 -9.12 -3.87 2.99
N VAL A 12 -9.45 -4.64 1.95
CA VAL A 12 -8.67 -5.83 1.57
C VAL A 12 -7.39 -5.45 0.82
N PHE A 13 -6.47 -6.40 0.66
CA PHE A 13 -5.14 -6.12 0.11
C PHE A 13 -5.21 -5.55 -1.30
N GLU A 14 -6.08 -6.12 -2.13
CA GLU A 14 -6.29 -5.72 -3.51
C GLU A 14 -6.77 -4.26 -3.61
N GLU A 15 -7.68 -3.85 -2.72
CA GLU A 15 -8.19 -2.48 -2.67
C GLU A 15 -7.08 -1.49 -2.29
N VAL A 16 -6.26 -1.84 -1.31
CA VAL A 16 -5.11 -1.03 -0.90
C VAL A 16 -4.15 -0.86 -2.09
N VAL A 17 -3.78 -1.97 -2.75
CA VAL A 17 -2.86 -1.94 -3.91
C VAL A 17 -3.43 -1.11 -5.05
N GLU A 18 -4.71 -1.29 -5.40
CA GLU A 18 -5.35 -0.54 -6.50
C GLU A 18 -5.33 0.98 -6.23
N VAL A 19 -5.69 1.38 -5.01
CA VAL A 19 -5.69 2.80 -4.62
C VAL A 19 -4.29 3.39 -4.70
N LEU A 20 -3.26 2.68 -4.20
CA LEU A 20 -1.89 3.17 -4.21
C LEU A 20 -1.34 3.31 -5.64
N GLN A 21 -1.58 2.32 -6.51
CA GLN A 21 -1.16 2.40 -7.91
C GLN A 21 -1.80 3.60 -8.62
N ARG A 22 -3.11 3.80 -8.42
CA ARG A 22 -3.84 4.90 -9.05
C ARG A 22 -3.44 6.27 -8.48
N TRP A 23 -3.21 6.37 -7.18
CA TRP A 23 -2.92 7.63 -6.52
C TRP A 23 -1.51 8.14 -6.85
N TYR A 24 -0.53 7.23 -6.85
CA TYR A 24 0.88 7.58 -7.05
C TYR A 24 1.39 7.31 -8.47
N GLY A 25 0.58 6.71 -9.33
CA GLY A 25 0.96 6.38 -10.71
C GLY A 25 2.04 5.31 -10.82
N LYS A 26 2.16 4.44 -9.80
CA LYS A 26 3.19 3.39 -9.72
C LYS A 26 2.59 2.03 -10.04
N THR A 27 3.45 1.11 -10.49
CA THR A 27 3.12 -0.32 -10.62
C THR A 27 3.51 -1.03 -9.32
N ILE A 28 2.63 -1.87 -8.77
CA ILE A 28 2.94 -2.69 -7.59
C ILE A 28 3.01 -4.16 -7.99
N ILE A 29 4.15 -4.79 -7.70
CA ILE A 29 4.39 -6.22 -7.91
C ILE A 29 4.47 -6.90 -6.56
N VAL A 30 3.75 -8.01 -6.39
CA VAL A 30 3.59 -8.69 -5.11
C VAL A 30 4.14 -10.10 -5.19
N GLN A 31 4.93 -10.48 -4.19
CA GLN A 31 5.54 -11.79 -4.05
C GLN A 31 5.13 -12.44 -2.73
N ASN A 32 4.95 -13.77 -2.76
CA ASN A 32 4.54 -14.59 -1.62
C ASN A 32 3.21 -14.19 -0.96
N ILE A 33 2.24 -13.68 -1.72
CA ILE A 33 0.96 -13.21 -1.18
C ILE A 33 0.23 -14.25 -0.32
N GLU A 34 0.47 -15.54 -0.56
CA GLU A 34 -0.06 -16.64 0.24
C GLU A 34 0.37 -16.60 1.72
N LYS A 35 1.40 -15.81 2.08
CA LYS A 35 1.88 -15.62 3.45
C LYS A 35 1.28 -14.41 4.17
N ALA A 36 0.50 -13.57 3.48
CA ALA A 36 0.00 -12.30 4.01
C ALA A 36 -0.98 -12.43 5.20
N GLY A 37 -1.41 -13.65 5.53
CA GLY A 37 -2.31 -13.90 6.65
C GLY A 37 -3.69 -13.27 6.45
N GLN A 38 -4.35 -12.89 7.55
CA GLN A 38 -5.64 -12.19 7.48
C GLN A 38 -5.42 -10.71 7.14
N TRP A 39 -6.22 -10.20 6.19
CA TRP A 39 -6.07 -8.85 5.68
C TRP A 39 -7.32 -8.00 5.83
N GLN A 40 -7.19 -6.96 6.65
CA GLN A 40 -8.09 -5.82 6.78
C GLN A 40 -7.24 -4.63 7.16
N PHE A 41 -7.33 -3.51 6.44
CA PHE A 41 -6.52 -2.33 6.71
C PHE A 41 -7.38 -1.09 6.79
N SER A 42 -7.27 -0.37 7.91
CA SER A 42 -7.93 0.91 8.14
C SER A 42 -6.89 1.95 8.50
N SER A 43 -6.79 3.00 7.68
CA SER A 43 -5.87 4.11 7.92
C SER A 43 -6.26 5.32 7.07
N GLU A 44 -5.88 6.49 7.53
CA GLU A 44 -6.01 7.76 6.80
C GLU A 44 -4.61 8.33 6.54
N PHE A 45 -4.37 8.76 5.32
CA PHE A 45 -3.13 9.43 4.92
C PHE A 45 -3.47 10.78 4.28
N ASN A 46 -2.91 11.86 4.81
CA ASN A 46 -3.16 13.22 4.34
C ASN A 46 -1.89 13.78 3.69
N ASN A 47 -1.90 13.91 2.37
CA ASN A 47 -0.77 14.41 1.57
C ASN A 47 0.57 13.70 1.84
N GLU A 48 0.51 12.41 2.17
CA GLU A 48 1.70 11.59 2.44
C GLU A 48 2.37 11.10 1.15
N THR A 49 3.68 10.89 1.22
CA THR A 49 4.45 10.26 0.13
C THR A 49 4.17 8.75 0.09
N LEU A 50 4.38 8.14 -1.07
CA LEU A 50 4.23 6.69 -1.22
C LEU A 50 5.14 5.93 -0.26
N GLU A 51 6.36 6.40 -0.05
CA GLU A 51 7.33 5.80 0.88
C GLU A 51 6.78 5.72 2.30
N ASN A 52 6.20 6.82 2.80
CA ASN A 52 5.64 6.90 4.15
C ASN A 52 4.41 5.98 4.29
N VAL A 53 3.53 6.00 3.29
CA VAL A 53 2.34 5.14 3.25
C VAL A 53 2.74 3.67 3.23
N MET A 54 3.65 3.28 2.35
CA MET A 54 4.16 1.91 2.26
C MET A 54 4.84 1.47 3.56
N GLN A 55 5.63 2.34 4.19
CA GLN A 55 6.28 2.03 5.46
C GLN A 55 5.29 1.83 6.62
N ASN A 56 4.20 2.60 6.65
CA ASN A 56 3.13 2.42 7.62
C ASN A 56 2.42 1.07 7.42
N ILE A 57 2.01 0.77 6.19
CA ILE A 57 1.32 -0.47 5.86
C ILE A 57 2.25 -1.67 6.10
N SER A 58 3.51 -1.59 5.69
CA SER A 58 4.49 -2.67 5.84
C SER A 58 4.73 -3.03 7.30
N TYR A 59 4.73 -2.03 8.19
CA TYR A 59 4.82 -2.24 9.63
C TYR A 59 3.55 -2.89 10.19
N SER A 60 2.37 -2.39 9.81
CA SER A 60 1.09 -2.93 10.26
C SER A 60 0.84 -4.37 9.80
N LYS A 61 1.35 -4.70 8.62
CA LYS A 61 1.07 -5.96 7.91
C LYS A 61 2.28 -6.89 7.78
N ASN A 62 3.39 -6.51 8.40
CA ASN A 62 4.61 -7.29 8.51
C ASN A 62 5.12 -7.85 7.18
N PHE A 63 5.30 -6.96 6.18
CA PHE A 63 5.93 -7.29 4.90
C PHE A 63 7.12 -6.38 4.61
N GLY A 64 7.98 -6.78 3.68
CA GLY A 64 9.05 -5.94 3.14
C GLY A 64 8.63 -5.28 1.82
N PHE A 65 9.21 -4.13 1.51
CA PHE A 65 9.03 -3.51 0.20
C PHE A 65 10.29 -2.79 -0.30
N THR A 66 10.40 -2.62 -1.62
CA THR A 66 11.38 -1.76 -2.27
C THR A 66 10.69 -0.89 -3.33
N ILE A 67 11.23 0.31 -3.56
CA ILE A 67 10.75 1.23 -4.60
C ILE A 67 11.89 1.42 -5.61
N GLU A 68 11.61 1.09 -6.87
CA GLU A 68 12.54 1.10 -7.98
C GLU A 68 11.94 1.88 -9.14
N GLY A 69 12.16 3.20 -9.15
CA GLY A 69 11.62 4.09 -10.17
C GLY A 69 10.09 4.12 -10.16
N GLU A 70 9.46 3.49 -11.15
CA GLU A 70 8.00 3.42 -11.30
C GLU A 70 7.37 2.17 -10.69
N THR A 71 8.18 1.27 -10.14
CA THR A 71 7.73 -0.03 -9.61
C THR A 71 7.96 -0.13 -8.10
N VAL A 72 6.98 -0.66 -7.39
CA VAL A 72 7.09 -1.05 -5.97
C VAL A 72 7.04 -2.58 -5.90
N ASN A 73 8.02 -3.20 -5.26
CA ASN A 73 8.02 -4.63 -5.01
C ASN A 73 7.62 -4.87 -3.56
N ILE A 74 6.59 -5.68 -3.32
CA ILE A 74 6.15 -6.13 -1.99
C ILE A 74 6.50 -7.61 -1.83
N THR A 75 7.10 -7.95 -0.69
CA THR A 75 7.45 -9.34 -0.34
C THR A 75 6.93 -9.69 1.05
N PHE A 76 6.07 -10.70 1.11
CA PHE A 76 5.58 -11.31 2.35
C PHE A 76 6.45 -12.49 2.83
#